data_AF-A0A7J5EWN8-F1
#
_entry.id   AF-A0A7J5EWN8-F1
#
_cell.length_a   1.000
_cell.length_b   1.000
_cell.length_c   1.000
_cell.angle_alpha   90.00
_cell.angle_beta   90.00
_cell.angle_gamma   90.00
#
_symmetry.space_group_name_H-M   'P 1'
#
loop_
_entity.id
_entity.type
_entity.pdbx_description
1 polymer ?
#
loop_
_entity_poly.entity_id
_entity_poly.type
_entity_poly.pdbx_seq_one_letter_code
_entity_poly.pdbx_strand_id
1 'polypeptide(L)'
;MALLCRPPCCLSRGGCFSVSLCLYSRPNRNSLRSLRLTRPASGRPPSLVSSRPLATFDRRARIAVVVALVAAIAVVLVGAYKLQRDEDHAGSSATASDPGESSAAPGAANANDPWAAPASARRLGGTGAVRNQAGGPPVQVTGTVRIAGAGTPVAGAEVAFMSSSGEITAIADASGRYAIDVPSGIWWKVHARSDKAVGLPEPFHATAPTTRDLELRSVSTIRGRVVDARGAAVSGAVVNLEIESGARALLESSMALSAETERDGRFELPSLPGTVTVRASRGMAQGLAQASVTDTPATVEIRLDDPVTVRGTVVDSAGDAVPNVTVTALSTIGAAGINEKQRFDTNAIGTFEVTMPAGHVRLEARGAGMRSPAWVEYLGSGQRRDDVRLTLAEEQVLRGKVVTPDGLAVAGARVRLVSAVSFDAITASDGSFEVKVPEVVSYLVKVKHSAGNLQRRVDAWNVAGDERFVLLPFGSLEIKAQNAGGDVTLSIDAFVPADGSGARPPAEASYKGPPAGVVVPTIEPGTYDFTVSTPGMKPVALRGVVVGSAPSVVPVAFEKLGAAWLPPRRGATTRRAQPC
;
A
#
# COMPACT_ATOMS: atom_id res chain seq x y z
N MET A 1 -48.10 46.92 -35.59
CA MET A 1 -48.25 46.50 -34.18
C MET A 1 -46.84 46.27 -33.65
N ALA A 2 -46.12 47.26 -33.09
CA ALA A 2 -46.25 47.90 -31.76
C ALA A 2 -46.15 46.85 -30.63
N LEU A 3 -45.31 46.90 -29.58
CA LEU A 3 -44.51 47.91 -28.83
C LEU A 3 -43.21 47.22 -28.31
N LEU A 4 -42.01 47.80 -28.21
CA LEU A 4 -41.47 48.86 -27.33
C LEU A 4 -41.52 48.58 -25.80
N CYS A 5 -40.34 48.40 -25.18
CA CYS A 5 -40.00 48.94 -23.86
C CYS A 5 -38.46 48.95 -23.63
N ARG A 6 -37.90 50.15 -23.40
CA ARG A 6 -36.61 50.46 -22.75
C ARG A 6 -36.93 51.33 -21.49
N PRO A 7 -35.94 51.89 -20.76
CA PRO A 7 -35.23 51.42 -19.56
C PRO A 7 -35.58 52.30 -18.32
N PRO A 8 -34.73 52.43 -17.28
CA PRO A 8 -33.86 53.62 -17.28
C PRO A 8 -32.46 53.46 -16.63
N CYS A 9 -31.61 54.43 -16.96
CA CYS A 9 -30.31 54.74 -16.36
C CYS A 9 -30.48 55.42 -14.99
N CYS A 10 -29.47 55.27 -14.12
CA CYS A 10 -29.07 56.30 -13.14
C CYS A 10 -27.56 56.24 -12.87
N LEU A 11 -26.92 57.41 -12.95
CA LEU A 11 -25.54 57.70 -12.56
C LEU A 11 -25.37 57.70 -11.03
N SER A 12 -24.21 57.30 -10.50
CA SER A 12 -23.13 58.23 -10.08
C SER A 12 -22.09 57.60 -9.13
N ARG A 13 -20.80 57.96 -9.37
CA ARG A 13 -19.65 58.16 -8.44
C ARG A 13 -19.27 57.03 -7.47
N GLY A 14 -18.03 56.57 -7.34
CA GLY A 14 -16.71 56.96 -7.85
C GLY A 14 -15.64 56.19 -7.05
N GLY A 15 -14.42 56.04 -7.58
CA GLY A 15 -13.26 55.59 -6.78
C GLY A 15 -12.27 54.67 -7.49
N CYS A 16 -11.18 55.29 -7.99
CA CYS A 16 -9.83 54.76 -8.17
C CYS A 16 -9.59 53.49 -9.01
N PHE A 17 -9.31 53.72 -10.29
CA PHE A 17 -8.48 52.85 -11.14
C PHE A 17 -7.02 52.90 -10.68
N SER A 18 -6.40 51.74 -10.46
CA SER A 18 -4.94 51.58 -10.54
C SER A 18 -4.62 50.85 -11.84
N VAL A 19 -3.92 51.56 -12.73
CA VAL A 19 -3.46 51.10 -14.04
C VAL A 19 -2.04 50.57 -13.86
N SER A 20 -1.83 49.25 -13.95
CA SER A 20 -0.49 48.69 -14.12
C SER A 20 -0.15 48.60 -15.61
N LEU A 21 0.71 49.53 -16.05
CA LEU A 21 1.40 49.49 -17.33
C LEU A 21 2.23 48.20 -17.46
N CYS A 22 1.93 47.37 -18.47
CA CYS A 22 2.89 46.44 -19.04
C CYS A 22 3.79 47.21 -20.03
N LEU A 23 5.02 47.53 -19.61
CA LEU A 23 6.06 48.01 -20.51
C LEU A 23 6.73 46.82 -21.20
N TYR A 24 6.39 46.65 -22.48
CA TYR A 24 7.07 45.79 -23.44
C TYR A 24 8.42 46.43 -23.79
N SER A 25 9.53 45.79 -23.46
CA SER A 25 10.86 46.20 -23.96
C SER A 25 11.45 45.10 -24.86
N ARG A 26 11.58 45.43 -26.16
CA ARG A 26 12.61 44.93 -27.07
C ARG A 26 13.69 46.02 -27.12
N PRO A 27 15.00 45.72 -27.18
CA PRO A 27 15.66 45.34 -28.44
C PRO A 27 16.80 44.30 -28.17
N ASN A 28 17.65 43.80 -29.07
CA ASN A 28 18.15 44.25 -30.35
C ASN A 28 18.80 43.06 -31.10
N ARG A 29 18.63 42.99 -32.42
CA ARG A 29 19.43 42.16 -33.33
C ARG A 29 20.63 42.99 -33.77
N ASN A 30 21.86 42.46 -33.61
CA ASN A 30 22.99 42.55 -34.54
C ASN A 30 24.32 42.30 -33.84
N SER A 31 24.99 41.18 -34.16
CA SER A 31 26.39 41.18 -34.64
C SER A 31 26.86 39.73 -34.83
N LEU A 32 26.84 39.29 -36.08
CA LEU A 32 27.65 38.17 -36.54
C LEU A 32 29.10 38.66 -36.61
N ARG A 33 29.97 38.17 -35.73
CA ARG A 33 31.43 38.19 -35.93
C ARG A 33 31.95 36.76 -35.93
N SER A 34 32.45 36.40 -37.10
CA SER A 34 33.25 35.23 -37.43
C SER A 34 34.45 35.07 -36.48
N LEU A 35 34.49 33.95 -35.76
CA LEU A 35 35.70 33.47 -35.08
C LEU A 35 36.30 32.33 -35.91
N ARG A 36 37.42 32.65 -36.57
CA ARG A 36 38.31 31.67 -37.21
C ARG A 36 38.94 30.80 -36.12
N LEU A 37 38.69 29.49 -36.19
CA LEU A 37 39.38 28.47 -35.40
C LEU A 37 40.79 28.26 -35.99
N THR A 38 41.80 28.77 -35.29
CA THR A 38 43.20 28.37 -35.45
C THR A 38 43.45 27.04 -34.74
N ARG A 39 43.84 26.01 -35.51
CA ARG A 39 44.44 24.77 -35.00
C ARG A 39 45.71 25.06 -34.19
N PRO A 40 45.95 24.38 -33.07
CA PRO A 40 47.29 24.10 -32.61
C PRO A 40 47.66 22.63 -32.85
N ALA A 41 48.98 22.46 -32.93
CA ALA A 41 49.70 21.36 -33.52
C ALA A 41 49.76 20.09 -32.66
N SER A 42 50.08 19.01 -33.35
CA SER A 42 50.48 17.69 -32.89
C SER A 42 51.54 17.71 -31.77
N GLY A 43 51.19 17.12 -30.61
CA GLY A 43 52.12 16.75 -29.54
C GLY A 43 52.08 15.25 -29.29
N ARG A 44 53.27 14.63 -29.23
CA ARG A 44 53.56 13.19 -29.01
C ARG A 44 52.89 12.61 -27.75
N PRO A 45 52.53 11.31 -27.74
CA PRO A 45 52.11 10.64 -26.52
C PRO A 45 53.31 10.32 -25.60
N PRO A 46 53.17 10.42 -24.26
CA PRO A 46 54.19 9.94 -23.34
C PRO A 46 54.14 8.42 -23.19
N SER A 47 55.34 7.88 -23.01
CA SER A 47 55.74 6.50 -22.78
C SER A 47 55.01 5.78 -21.65
N LEU A 48 54.74 4.50 -21.92
CA LEU A 48 54.28 3.45 -21.00
C LEU A 48 55.06 3.45 -19.68
N VAL A 49 54.35 3.65 -18.57
CA VAL A 49 54.84 3.37 -17.22
C VAL A 49 54.63 1.89 -16.92
N SER A 50 55.73 1.19 -16.67
CA SER A 50 55.83 -0.18 -16.19
C SER A 50 54.98 -0.41 -14.93
N SER A 51 53.91 -1.20 -15.06
CA SER A 51 53.17 -1.76 -13.92
C SER A 51 54.01 -2.81 -13.21
N ARG A 52 54.39 -2.54 -11.95
CA ARG A 52 54.96 -3.55 -11.04
C ARG A 52 53.89 -4.60 -10.69
N PRO A 53 54.23 -5.89 -10.63
CA PRO A 53 53.28 -6.92 -10.23
C PRO A 53 52.93 -6.75 -8.74
N LEU A 54 51.62 -6.67 -8.46
CA LEU A 54 51.07 -6.74 -7.11
C LEU A 54 51.38 -8.12 -6.52
N ALA A 55 51.99 -8.11 -5.33
CA ALA A 55 52.26 -9.31 -4.55
C ALA A 55 50.96 -10.10 -4.33
N THR A 56 50.97 -11.35 -4.76
CA THR A 56 49.93 -12.34 -4.46
C THR A 56 49.86 -12.54 -2.95
N PHE A 57 48.87 -11.93 -2.31
CA PHE A 57 48.55 -12.19 -0.91
C PHE A 57 48.05 -13.63 -0.74
N ASP A 58 48.68 -14.35 0.19
CA ASP A 58 48.43 -15.75 0.49
C ASP A 58 46.95 -15.98 0.87
N ARG A 59 46.30 -16.90 0.15
CA ARG A 59 44.90 -17.29 0.32
C ARG A 59 44.65 -17.86 1.73
N ARG A 60 45.68 -18.41 2.39
CA ARG A 60 45.60 -18.91 3.76
C ARG A 60 45.47 -17.79 4.79
N ALA A 61 46.11 -16.64 4.56
CA ALA A 61 46.00 -15.48 5.44
C ALA A 61 44.59 -14.87 5.39
N ARG A 62 43.93 -14.86 4.23
CA ARG A 62 42.53 -14.39 4.11
C ARG A 62 41.54 -15.27 4.86
N ILE A 63 41.71 -16.59 4.79
CA ILE A 63 40.84 -17.53 5.51
C ILE A 63 41.04 -17.37 7.02
N ALA A 64 42.28 -17.21 7.49
CA ALA A 64 42.56 -17.00 8.91
C ALA A 64 41.91 -15.71 9.46
N VAL A 65 41.96 -14.60 8.69
CA VAL A 65 41.33 -13.33 9.10
C VAL A 65 39.81 -13.44 9.14
N VAL A 66 39.19 -14.12 8.18
CA VAL A 66 37.73 -14.33 8.16
C VAL A 66 37.29 -15.22 9.32
N VAL A 67 38.02 -16.31 9.61
CA VAL A 67 37.72 -17.20 10.75
C VAL A 67 37.86 -16.46 12.08
N ALA A 68 38.89 -15.63 12.24
CA ALA A 68 39.06 -14.81 13.44
C ALA A 68 37.93 -13.78 13.62
N LEU A 69 37.47 -13.16 12.52
CA LEU A 69 36.36 -12.20 12.56
C LEU A 69 35.04 -12.87 12.96
N VAL A 70 34.75 -14.06 12.40
CA VAL A 70 33.55 -14.83 12.73
C VAL A 70 33.57 -15.30 14.19
N ALA A 71 34.73 -15.76 14.69
CA ALA A 71 34.88 -16.14 16.09
C ALA A 71 34.66 -14.95 17.04
N ALA A 72 35.19 -13.77 16.71
CA ALA A 72 34.98 -12.56 17.50
C ALA A 72 33.51 -12.13 17.54
N ILE A 73 32.80 -12.19 16.41
CA ILE A 73 31.36 -11.91 16.35
C ILE A 73 30.55 -12.91 17.18
N ALA A 74 30.90 -14.21 17.13
CA ALA A 74 30.24 -15.23 17.95
C ALA A 74 30.41 -14.98 19.46
N VAL A 75 31.60 -14.56 19.91
CA VAL A 75 31.85 -14.21 21.32
C VAL A 75 31.01 -13.00 21.76
N VAL A 76 30.90 -11.97 20.91
CA VAL A 76 30.07 -10.79 21.20
C VAL A 76 28.59 -11.17 21.28
N LEU A 77 28.09 -12.02 20.38
CA LEU A 77 26.70 -12.47 20.38
C LEU A 77 26.37 -13.35 21.60
N VAL A 78 27.27 -14.25 22.00
CA VAL A 78 27.10 -15.07 23.22
C VAL A 78 27.16 -14.19 24.47
N GLY A 79 28.01 -13.16 24.50
CA GLY A 79 28.07 -12.19 25.59
C GLY A 79 26.79 -11.36 25.71
N ALA A 80 26.28 -10.84 24.59
CA ALA A 80 25.02 -10.09 24.55
C ALA A 80 23.81 -10.95 24.97
N TYR A 81 23.78 -12.22 24.53
CA TYR A 81 22.72 -13.17 24.91
C TYR A 81 22.74 -13.50 26.42
N LYS A 82 23.92 -13.58 27.04
CA LYS A 82 24.01 -13.78 28.50
C LYS A 82 23.56 -12.56 29.29
N LEU A 83 23.96 -11.35 28.88
CA LEU A 83 23.53 -10.11 29.54
C LEU A 83 22.02 -9.93 29.51
N GLN A 84 21.37 -10.30 28.40
CA GLN A 84 19.91 -10.20 28.27
C GLN A 84 19.17 -11.24 29.12
N ARG A 85 19.77 -12.41 29.36
CA ARG A 85 19.20 -13.46 30.21
C ARG A 85 19.26 -13.14 31.71
N ASP A 86 20.26 -12.38 32.14
CA ASP A 86 20.41 -12.00 33.55
C ASP A 86 19.42 -10.87 33.95
N GLU A 87 18.96 -10.04 33.01
CA GLU A 87 17.89 -9.05 33.24
C GLU A 87 16.51 -9.70 33.43
N ASP A 88 16.25 -10.83 32.76
CA ASP A 88 14.97 -11.55 32.86
C ASP A 88 14.81 -12.35 34.17
N HIS A 89 15.84 -12.46 35.01
CA HIS A 89 15.81 -13.23 36.26
C HIS A 89 15.87 -12.40 37.54
N ALA A 90 15.99 -11.07 37.45
CA ALA A 90 15.93 -10.18 38.61
C ALA A 90 14.49 -9.80 39.04
N GLY A 91 13.46 -10.24 38.31
CA GLY A 91 12.06 -9.82 38.50
C GLY A 91 11.08 -10.91 38.92
N SER A 92 11.50 -11.99 39.58
CA SER A 92 10.53 -12.98 40.08
C SER A 92 11.08 -13.79 41.27
N SER A 93 10.77 -13.33 42.48
CA SER A 93 10.88 -14.14 43.69
C SER A 93 9.58 -14.03 44.48
N ALA A 94 8.72 -15.05 44.36
CA ALA A 94 7.89 -15.54 45.46
C ALA A 94 7.17 -16.84 45.09
N THR A 95 7.37 -17.82 45.97
CA THR A 95 6.61 -19.05 46.23
C THR A 95 7.15 -20.37 45.68
N ALA A 96 7.60 -21.16 46.65
CA ALA A 96 8.06 -22.53 46.59
C ALA A 96 6.88 -23.51 46.54
N SER A 97 7.08 -24.66 45.88
CA SER A 97 6.52 -25.97 46.24
C SER A 97 7.27 -27.08 45.49
N ASP A 98 7.55 -28.16 46.21
CA ASP A 98 8.33 -29.37 45.89
C ASP A 98 7.87 -30.19 44.65
N PRO A 99 8.74 -31.07 44.12
CA PRO A 99 8.44 -31.97 43.02
C PRO A 99 7.95 -33.36 43.49
N GLY A 100 6.92 -33.88 42.83
CA GLY A 100 6.50 -35.28 42.92
C GLY A 100 6.87 -36.04 41.65
N GLU A 101 7.74 -37.04 41.80
CA GLU A 101 8.04 -38.08 40.82
C GLU A 101 6.79 -38.91 40.47
N SER A 102 6.66 -39.32 39.20
CA SER A 102 6.13 -40.65 38.87
C SER A 102 6.41 -41.05 37.43
N SER A 103 7.08 -42.18 37.30
CA SER A 103 7.40 -42.94 36.10
C SER A 103 6.22 -43.79 35.61
N ALA A 104 6.03 -43.90 34.29
CA ALA A 104 5.47 -45.11 33.69
C ALA A 104 5.92 -45.29 32.22
N ALA A 105 6.38 -46.51 31.92
CA ALA A 105 6.92 -46.99 30.65
C ALA A 105 5.79 -47.36 29.64
N PRO A 106 6.13 -47.63 28.35
CA PRO A 106 5.17 -47.64 27.25
C PRO A 106 4.52 -49.01 26.99
N GLY A 107 3.23 -48.99 26.67
CA GLY A 107 2.46 -50.16 26.20
C GLY A 107 2.54 -50.33 24.68
N ALA A 108 2.77 -51.57 24.26
CA ALA A 108 2.88 -52.04 22.88
C ALA A 108 1.56 -51.89 22.08
N ALA A 109 1.67 -51.53 20.80
CA ALA A 109 0.55 -51.50 19.85
C ALA A 109 0.58 -52.74 18.94
N ASN A 110 -0.59 -53.40 18.86
CA ASN A 110 -0.91 -54.53 17.99
C ASN A 110 -0.95 -54.11 16.52
N ALA A 111 -0.38 -54.95 15.66
CA ALA A 111 -0.49 -54.89 14.20
C ALA A 111 -1.72 -55.69 13.74
N ASN A 112 -2.72 -55.01 13.16
CA ASN A 112 -3.69 -55.52 12.17
C ASN A 112 -4.74 -54.43 11.89
N ASP A 113 -4.49 -53.55 10.91
CA ASP A 113 -5.51 -52.67 10.31
C ASP A 113 -5.33 -52.65 8.77
N PRO A 114 -6.34 -53.08 7.98
CA PRO A 114 -6.27 -53.14 6.53
C PRO A 114 -6.55 -51.81 5.80
N TRP A 115 -6.58 -50.66 6.48
CA TRP A 115 -6.70 -49.34 5.85
C TRP A 115 -5.43 -48.48 6.03
N ALA A 116 -4.42 -48.75 5.20
CA ALA A 116 -3.21 -47.93 5.15
C ALA A 116 -3.50 -46.52 4.64
N ALA A 117 -3.33 -45.51 5.50
CA ALA A 117 -3.35 -44.09 5.17
C ALA A 117 -2.13 -43.68 4.30
N PRO A 118 -2.25 -42.68 3.41
CA PRO A 118 -1.09 -42.09 2.75
C PRO A 118 -0.24 -41.27 3.74
N ALA A 119 1.02 -41.09 3.39
CA ALA A 119 2.14 -40.73 4.25
C ALA A 119 1.99 -39.47 5.13
N SER A 120 2.21 -39.67 6.44
CA SER A 120 2.75 -38.78 7.48
C SER A 120 2.61 -37.25 7.32
N ALA A 121 1.73 -36.65 8.13
CA ALA A 121 1.83 -35.24 8.54
C ALA A 121 3.13 -35.01 9.34
N ARG A 122 4.04 -34.20 8.81
CA ARG A 122 5.33 -33.89 9.45
C ARG A 122 5.12 -32.74 10.43
N ARG A 123 5.08 -33.02 11.75
CA ARG A 123 5.08 -31.96 12.78
C ARG A 123 6.49 -31.38 12.92
N LEU A 124 6.69 -30.14 12.50
CA LEU A 124 7.85 -29.34 12.88
C LEU A 124 7.59 -28.77 14.29
N GLY A 125 8.34 -29.25 15.28
CA GLY A 125 8.19 -28.81 16.67
C GLY A 125 8.81 -27.43 16.90
N GLY A 126 7.97 -26.42 17.14
CA GLY A 126 8.38 -25.13 17.69
C GLY A 126 7.96 -25.02 19.16
N THR A 127 8.94 -24.86 20.05
CA THR A 127 8.73 -24.62 21.49
C THR A 127 8.65 -23.12 21.75
N GLY A 128 7.47 -22.62 22.16
CA GLY A 128 7.30 -21.25 22.64
C GLY A 128 5.84 -20.98 23.04
N ALA A 129 5.55 -20.98 24.34
CA ALA A 129 4.21 -20.84 24.89
C ALA A 129 3.71 -19.39 24.86
N VAL A 130 3.00 -19.02 23.81
CA VAL A 130 2.05 -17.88 23.81
C VAL A 130 0.69 -18.43 24.20
N ARG A 131 -0.01 -17.80 25.16
CA ARG A 131 -1.40 -18.14 25.56
C ARG A 131 -2.35 -17.88 24.38
N ASN A 132 -2.38 -18.80 23.43
CA ASN A 132 -3.38 -18.91 22.38
C ASN A 132 -4.65 -19.52 22.98
N GLN A 133 -5.83 -19.13 22.49
CA GLN A 133 -7.04 -19.91 22.70
C GLN A 133 -6.73 -21.36 22.34
N ALA A 134 -6.74 -22.25 23.34
CA ALA A 134 -6.57 -23.67 23.09
C ALA A 134 -7.76 -24.09 22.23
N GLY A 135 -7.51 -24.43 20.96
CA GLY A 135 -8.55 -24.98 20.10
C GLY A 135 -9.18 -26.21 20.76
N GLY A 136 -10.41 -26.51 20.35
CA GLY A 136 -11.09 -27.74 20.74
C GLY A 136 -10.36 -28.99 20.24
N PRO A 137 -10.90 -30.20 20.52
CA PRO A 137 -10.31 -31.45 20.06
C PRO A 137 -10.08 -31.42 18.53
N PRO A 138 -8.99 -32.02 18.03
CA PRO A 138 -8.72 -32.04 16.59
C PRO A 138 -9.89 -32.64 15.82
N VAL A 139 -10.23 -32.02 14.69
CA VAL A 139 -11.23 -32.52 13.73
C VAL A 139 -10.56 -32.74 12.38
N GLN A 140 -10.96 -33.82 11.71
CA GLN A 140 -10.41 -34.18 10.41
C GLN A 140 -10.99 -33.28 9.31
N VAL A 141 -10.12 -32.63 8.55
CA VAL A 141 -10.47 -31.90 7.34
C VAL A 141 -9.92 -32.69 6.15
N THR A 142 -10.80 -33.02 5.22
CA THR A 142 -10.46 -33.70 3.96
C THR A 142 -10.69 -32.76 2.79
N GLY A 143 -10.18 -33.07 1.61
CA GLY A 143 -10.49 -32.27 0.43
C GLY A 143 -9.69 -32.67 -0.80
N THR A 144 -9.92 -31.96 -1.90
CA THR A 144 -9.12 -32.04 -3.13
C THR A 144 -8.48 -30.71 -3.47
N VAL A 145 -7.26 -30.75 -3.99
CA VAL A 145 -6.54 -29.60 -4.54
C VAL A 145 -6.57 -29.67 -6.06
N ARG A 146 -7.05 -28.63 -6.74
CA ARG A 146 -7.24 -28.61 -8.20
C ARG A 146 -6.76 -27.30 -8.83
N ILE A 147 -6.37 -27.31 -10.09
CA ILE A 147 -6.13 -26.09 -10.86
C ILE A 147 -7.47 -25.42 -11.18
N ALA A 148 -7.61 -24.15 -10.81
CA ALA A 148 -8.79 -23.33 -11.09
C ALA A 148 -9.09 -23.31 -12.59
N GLY A 149 -10.36 -23.49 -12.96
CA GLY A 149 -10.82 -23.53 -14.36
C GLY A 149 -10.52 -24.84 -15.10
N ALA A 150 -9.37 -25.47 -14.90
CA ALA A 150 -9.03 -26.75 -15.53
C ALA A 150 -9.59 -27.96 -14.78
N GLY A 151 -9.80 -27.84 -13.46
CA GLY A 151 -10.29 -28.92 -12.59
C GLY A 151 -9.29 -30.07 -12.38
N THR A 152 -8.09 -29.97 -12.96
CA THR A 152 -7.01 -30.96 -12.89
C THR A 152 -6.53 -31.10 -11.44
N PRO A 153 -6.50 -32.32 -10.87
CA PRO A 153 -5.98 -32.52 -9.52
C PRO A 153 -4.48 -32.20 -9.45
N VAL A 154 -4.04 -31.63 -8.33
CA VAL A 154 -2.64 -31.23 -8.11
C VAL A 154 -1.97 -32.17 -7.12
N ALA A 155 -1.29 -33.18 -7.67
CA ALA A 155 -0.51 -34.11 -6.87
C ALA A 155 0.68 -33.42 -6.20
N GLY A 156 0.96 -33.80 -4.95
CA GLY A 156 2.08 -33.24 -4.18
C GLY A 156 1.88 -31.80 -3.70
N ALA A 157 0.70 -31.22 -3.88
CA ALA A 157 0.40 -29.90 -3.35
C ALA A 157 0.48 -29.90 -1.83
N GLU A 158 1.22 -28.94 -1.27
CA GLU A 158 1.25 -28.70 0.17
C GLU A 158 0.02 -27.88 0.54
N VAL A 159 -0.81 -28.42 1.43
CA VAL A 159 -1.96 -27.76 2.03
C VAL A 159 -1.57 -27.32 3.42
N ALA A 160 -1.68 -26.02 3.70
CA ALA A 160 -1.26 -25.43 4.95
C ALA A 160 -2.41 -24.69 5.64
N PHE A 161 -2.64 -25.04 6.91
CA PHE A 161 -3.58 -24.41 7.82
C PHE A 161 -2.78 -23.59 8.84
N MET A 162 -2.88 -22.27 8.75
CA MET A 162 -2.13 -21.34 9.59
C MET A 162 -3.07 -20.63 10.57
N SER A 163 -2.66 -20.50 11.82
CA SER A 163 -3.31 -19.66 12.82
C SER A 163 -2.26 -18.95 13.69
N SER A 164 -2.68 -18.15 14.66
CA SER A 164 -1.76 -17.58 15.66
C SER A 164 -1.11 -18.64 16.55
N SER A 165 -1.68 -19.86 16.58
CA SER A 165 -1.15 -20.99 17.36
C SER A 165 -0.12 -21.84 16.63
N GLY A 166 0.07 -21.61 15.33
CA GLY A 166 1.05 -22.32 14.51
C GLY A 166 0.50 -22.71 13.15
N GLU A 167 1.26 -23.54 12.47
CA GLU A 167 0.98 -24.06 11.13
C GLU A 167 0.93 -25.58 11.16
N ILE A 168 -0.05 -26.16 10.47
CA ILE A 168 -0.16 -27.61 10.24
C ILE A 168 -0.29 -27.82 8.74
N THR A 169 0.50 -28.74 8.19
CA THR A 169 0.52 -29.03 6.75
C THR A 169 0.18 -30.48 6.43
N ALA A 170 -0.36 -30.70 5.24
CA ALA A 170 -0.58 -32.00 4.61
C ALA A 170 -0.17 -31.95 3.14
N ILE A 171 0.19 -33.09 2.55
CA ILE A 171 0.53 -33.20 1.14
C ILE A 171 -0.60 -33.91 0.40
N ALA A 172 -1.08 -33.33 -0.69
CA ALA A 172 -2.08 -33.93 -1.55
C ALA A 172 -1.52 -35.15 -2.31
N ASP A 173 -2.30 -36.22 -2.39
CA ASP A 173 -1.93 -37.46 -3.07
C ASP A 173 -1.97 -37.34 -4.61
N ALA A 174 -1.71 -38.44 -5.33
CA ALA A 174 -1.71 -38.46 -6.80
C ALA A 174 -3.05 -38.06 -7.44
N SER A 175 -4.16 -38.18 -6.70
CA SER A 175 -5.50 -37.75 -7.11
C SER A 175 -5.86 -36.34 -6.60
N GLY A 176 -4.89 -35.63 -6.02
CA GLY A 176 -5.06 -34.31 -5.42
C GLY A 176 -5.79 -34.33 -4.08
N ARG A 177 -6.05 -35.50 -3.47
CA ARG A 177 -6.77 -35.60 -2.20
C ARG A 177 -5.84 -35.36 -1.03
N TYR A 178 -6.32 -34.69 0.01
CA TYR A 178 -5.60 -34.51 1.26
C TYR A 178 -6.49 -34.81 2.47
N ALA A 179 -5.87 -35.13 3.59
CA ALA A 179 -6.50 -35.25 4.90
C ALA A 179 -5.56 -34.67 5.97
N ILE A 180 -6.11 -33.88 6.89
CA ILE A 180 -5.36 -33.19 7.94
C ILE A 180 -6.21 -33.01 9.19
N ASP A 181 -5.64 -33.26 10.37
CA ASP A 181 -6.31 -32.99 11.64
C ASP A 181 -5.94 -31.59 12.14
N VAL A 182 -6.95 -30.75 12.36
CA VAL A 182 -6.77 -29.38 12.86
C VAL A 182 -7.58 -29.18 14.14
N PRO A 183 -7.06 -28.45 15.16
CA PRO A 183 -7.84 -28.03 16.31
C PRO A 183 -9.17 -27.37 15.89
N SER A 184 -10.27 -27.82 16.48
CA SER A 184 -11.61 -27.29 16.20
C SER A 184 -11.86 -25.96 16.91
N GLY A 185 -12.88 -25.22 16.48
CA GLY A 185 -13.36 -24.04 17.19
C GLY A 185 -12.46 -22.80 17.10
N ILE A 186 -11.45 -22.80 16.22
CA ILE A 186 -10.60 -21.63 15.93
C ILE A 186 -10.56 -21.32 14.44
N TRP A 187 -10.30 -20.05 14.12
CA TRP A 187 -10.15 -19.59 12.74
C TRP A 187 -8.76 -19.92 12.21
N TRP A 188 -8.75 -20.56 11.04
CA TRP A 188 -7.58 -20.88 10.24
C TRP A 188 -7.53 -19.99 9.00
N LYS A 189 -6.31 -19.75 8.51
CA LYS A 189 -6.08 -19.38 7.11
C LYS A 189 -5.62 -20.63 6.39
N VAL A 190 -6.43 -21.15 5.48
CA VAL A 190 -6.09 -22.30 4.66
C VAL A 190 -5.58 -21.83 3.31
N HIS A 191 -4.51 -22.43 2.83
CA HIS A 191 -4.06 -22.28 1.45
C HIS A 191 -3.41 -23.58 0.99
N ALA A 192 -3.20 -23.69 -0.31
CA ALA A 192 -2.43 -24.77 -0.88
C ALA A 192 -1.46 -24.22 -1.93
N ARG A 193 -0.34 -24.91 -2.13
CA ARG A 193 0.68 -24.54 -3.10
C ARG A 193 1.34 -25.76 -3.70
N SER A 194 1.85 -25.61 -4.91
CA SER A 194 2.75 -26.54 -5.57
C SER A 194 3.89 -25.77 -6.26
N ASP A 195 4.78 -26.50 -6.91
CA ASP A 195 5.84 -25.93 -7.76
C ASP A 195 5.30 -25.04 -8.90
N LYS A 196 4.06 -25.28 -9.34
CA LYS A 196 3.46 -24.66 -10.54
C LYS A 196 2.19 -23.87 -10.25
N ALA A 197 1.66 -23.89 -9.04
CA ALA A 197 0.38 -23.27 -8.75
C ALA A 197 0.27 -22.84 -7.28
N VAL A 198 -0.48 -21.77 -7.01
CA VAL A 198 -0.74 -21.25 -5.67
C VAL A 198 -2.22 -20.94 -5.49
N GLY A 199 -2.76 -21.33 -4.35
CA GLY A 199 -4.10 -20.97 -3.90
C GLY A 199 -4.03 -19.72 -3.04
N LEU A 200 -4.97 -18.80 -3.21
CA LEU A 200 -5.05 -17.65 -2.32
C LEU A 200 -5.50 -18.12 -0.94
N PRO A 201 -4.94 -17.60 0.16
CA PRO A 201 -5.37 -17.99 1.48
C PRO A 201 -6.80 -17.52 1.80
N GLU A 202 -7.56 -18.40 2.42
CA GLU A 202 -8.97 -18.18 2.74
C GLU A 202 -9.22 -18.45 4.23
N PRO A 203 -10.10 -17.67 4.88
CA PRO A 203 -10.50 -17.96 6.25
C PRO A 203 -11.31 -19.26 6.29
N PHE A 204 -11.01 -20.12 7.25
CA PHE A 204 -11.66 -21.40 7.43
C PHE A 204 -11.88 -21.69 8.91
N HIS A 205 -13.05 -22.23 9.25
CA HIS A 205 -13.41 -22.58 10.61
C HIS A 205 -14.02 -23.98 10.62
N ALA A 206 -13.36 -24.91 11.30
CA ALA A 206 -13.85 -26.27 11.48
C ALA A 206 -14.30 -26.48 12.93
N THR A 207 -15.54 -26.93 13.11
CA THR A 207 -16.11 -27.33 14.41
C THR A 207 -16.40 -28.82 14.51
N ALA A 208 -16.37 -29.52 13.37
CA ALA A 208 -16.59 -30.95 13.21
C ALA A 208 -15.83 -31.43 11.96
N PRO A 209 -15.67 -32.76 11.75
CA PRO A 209 -15.08 -33.28 10.53
C PRO A 209 -15.77 -32.74 9.28
N THR A 210 -15.00 -32.31 8.29
CA THR A 210 -15.54 -31.60 7.12
C THR A 210 -14.66 -31.77 5.88
N THR A 211 -15.20 -31.38 4.73
CA THR A 211 -14.50 -31.39 3.44
C THR A 211 -14.27 -29.96 2.96
N ARG A 212 -13.06 -29.65 2.52
CA ARG A 212 -12.65 -28.37 1.95
C ARG A 212 -11.86 -28.60 0.67
N ASP A 213 -12.48 -28.38 -0.48
CA ASP A 213 -11.74 -28.33 -1.74
C ASP A 213 -11.02 -26.99 -1.89
N LEU A 214 -9.83 -27.03 -2.51
CA LEU A 214 -8.96 -25.88 -2.71
C LEU A 214 -8.61 -25.75 -4.19
N GLU A 215 -8.72 -24.52 -4.71
CA GLU A 215 -8.33 -24.20 -6.07
C GLU A 215 -7.00 -23.44 -6.09
N LEU A 216 -6.08 -23.91 -6.94
CA LEU A 216 -4.82 -23.24 -7.20
C LEU A 216 -4.86 -22.51 -8.55
N ARG A 217 -4.22 -21.35 -8.60
CA ARG A 217 -3.95 -20.64 -9.85
C ARG A 217 -2.56 -21.01 -10.32
N SER A 218 -2.42 -21.33 -11.59
CA SER A 218 -1.10 -21.57 -12.19
C SER A 218 -0.21 -20.34 -11.99
N VAL A 219 1.01 -20.58 -11.54
CA VAL A 219 2.06 -19.58 -11.45
C VAL A 219 2.78 -19.54 -12.78
N SER A 220 3.01 -18.34 -13.29
CA SER A 220 3.83 -18.09 -14.46
C SER A 220 5.14 -17.40 -14.03
N THR A 221 6.00 -17.05 -14.98
CA THR A 221 7.30 -16.45 -14.71
C THR A 221 7.39 -15.08 -15.37
N ILE A 222 7.82 -14.08 -14.63
CA ILE A 222 8.31 -12.83 -15.19
C ILE A 222 9.81 -12.99 -15.40
N ARG A 223 10.22 -12.88 -16.66
CA ARG A 223 11.62 -12.75 -17.05
C ARG A 223 11.90 -11.29 -17.31
N GLY A 224 13.10 -10.83 -17.02
CA GLY A 224 13.41 -9.47 -17.37
C GLY A 224 14.87 -9.15 -17.29
N ARG A 225 15.14 -7.87 -17.54
CA ARG A 225 16.47 -7.29 -17.42
C ARG A 225 16.39 -5.95 -16.71
N VAL A 226 17.34 -5.71 -15.80
CA VAL A 226 17.53 -4.41 -15.16
C VAL A 226 18.70 -3.69 -15.82
N VAL A 227 18.46 -2.44 -16.22
CA VAL A 227 19.45 -1.57 -16.86
C VAL A 227 19.55 -0.24 -16.12
N ASP A 228 20.70 0.42 -16.16
CA ASP A 228 20.89 1.77 -15.61
C ASP A 228 20.33 2.85 -16.56
N ALA A 229 20.40 4.12 -16.18
CA ALA A 229 19.95 5.23 -16.99
C ALA A 229 20.64 5.34 -18.37
N ARG A 230 21.81 4.70 -18.54
CA ARG A 230 22.58 4.65 -19.79
C ARG A 230 22.32 3.37 -20.60
N GLY A 231 21.43 2.48 -20.12
CA GLY A 231 21.11 1.21 -20.75
C GLY A 231 22.11 0.08 -20.45
N ALA A 232 23.07 0.29 -19.54
CA ALA A 232 24.00 -0.76 -19.14
C ALA A 232 23.34 -1.74 -18.16
N ALA A 233 23.64 -3.03 -18.29
CA ALA A 233 23.13 -4.05 -17.38
C ALA A 233 23.52 -3.80 -15.91
N VAL A 234 22.57 -3.97 -15.00
CA VAL A 234 22.79 -3.81 -13.56
C VAL A 234 22.75 -5.17 -12.88
N SER A 235 23.90 -5.65 -12.43
CA SER A 235 24.00 -6.86 -11.61
C SER A 235 23.78 -6.59 -10.13
N GLY A 236 23.16 -7.51 -9.40
CA GLY A 236 22.93 -7.39 -7.96
C GLY A 236 21.84 -6.38 -7.58
N ALA A 237 21.05 -5.91 -8.54
CA ALA A 237 19.80 -5.22 -8.24
C ALA A 237 18.77 -6.20 -7.69
N VAL A 238 18.07 -5.81 -6.63
CA VAL A 238 16.97 -6.56 -6.02
C VAL A 238 15.68 -6.17 -6.74
N VAL A 239 14.99 -7.15 -7.29
CA VAL A 239 13.73 -7.04 -8.01
C VAL A 239 12.62 -7.60 -7.13
N ASN A 240 11.54 -6.85 -6.93
CA ASN A 240 10.40 -7.22 -6.10
C ASN A 240 9.09 -7.11 -6.90
N LEU A 241 8.13 -8.00 -6.61
CA LEU A 241 6.74 -7.76 -6.97
C LEU A 241 6.11 -6.76 -6.00
N GLU A 242 5.49 -5.72 -6.56
CA GLU A 242 4.69 -4.75 -5.83
C GLU A 242 3.25 -5.27 -5.76
N ILE A 243 2.88 -5.77 -4.57
CA ILE A 243 1.59 -6.37 -4.27
C ILE A 243 1.02 -5.62 -3.07
N GLU A 244 -0.31 -5.49 -3.03
CA GLU A 244 -1.02 -4.95 -1.87
C GLU A 244 -0.57 -5.66 -0.58
N SER A 245 -0.36 -4.89 0.50
CA SER A 245 0.19 -5.38 1.76
C SER A 245 -0.58 -6.56 2.36
N GLY A 246 -1.91 -6.59 2.18
CA GLY A 246 -2.76 -7.70 2.63
C GLY A 246 -2.48 -9.02 1.89
N ALA A 247 -2.16 -8.96 0.59
CA ALA A 247 -1.82 -10.12 -0.22
C ALA A 247 -0.32 -10.47 -0.16
N ARG A 248 0.54 -9.51 0.19
CA ARG A 248 2.00 -9.71 0.25
C ARG A 248 2.39 -10.80 1.25
N ALA A 249 2.01 -10.67 2.52
CA ALA A 249 2.36 -11.65 3.55
C ALA A 249 1.86 -13.07 3.20
N LEU A 250 0.75 -13.14 2.46
CA LEU A 250 0.13 -14.38 2.00
C LEU A 250 0.89 -15.03 0.83
N LEU A 251 1.40 -14.21 -0.09
CA LEU A 251 2.16 -14.70 -1.23
C LEU A 251 3.63 -14.96 -0.90
N GLU A 252 4.22 -14.24 0.07
CA GLU A 252 5.59 -14.47 0.54
C GLU A 252 5.79 -15.86 1.14
N SER A 253 4.76 -16.45 1.77
CA SER A 253 4.82 -17.85 2.22
C SER A 253 4.76 -18.84 1.07
N SER A 254 4.22 -18.43 -0.08
CA SER A 254 3.86 -19.32 -1.18
C SER A 254 4.84 -19.27 -2.35
N MET A 255 5.50 -18.14 -2.61
CA MET A 255 6.44 -17.97 -3.71
C MET A 255 7.49 -16.90 -3.41
N ALA A 256 8.61 -16.95 -4.14
CA ALA A 256 9.62 -15.90 -4.08
C ALA A 256 9.07 -14.61 -4.69
N LEU A 257 8.81 -13.60 -3.85
CA LEU A 257 8.41 -12.26 -4.31
C LEU A 257 9.58 -11.35 -4.63
N SER A 258 10.80 -11.83 -4.43
CA SER A 258 12.03 -11.12 -4.76
C SER A 258 13.03 -12.00 -5.50
N ALA A 259 13.84 -11.37 -6.35
CA ALA A 259 14.97 -11.97 -7.05
C ALA A 259 16.13 -10.98 -7.10
N GLU A 260 17.36 -11.48 -7.17
CA GLU A 260 18.54 -10.66 -7.43
C GLU A 260 18.98 -10.85 -8.89
N THR A 261 19.38 -9.76 -9.53
CA THR A 261 19.80 -9.78 -10.95
C THR A 261 21.19 -10.37 -11.15
N GLU A 262 21.33 -11.16 -12.19
CA GLU A 262 22.59 -11.74 -12.64
C GLU A 262 23.57 -10.70 -13.21
N ARG A 263 24.76 -11.16 -13.62
CA ARG A 263 25.83 -10.28 -14.12
C ARG A 263 25.41 -9.46 -15.36
N ASP A 264 24.53 -10.00 -16.19
CA ASP A 264 24.02 -9.35 -17.39
C ASP A 264 22.69 -8.59 -17.16
N GLY A 265 22.30 -8.46 -15.89
CA GLY A 265 21.11 -7.76 -15.43
C GLY A 265 19.83 -8.59 -15.51
N ARG A 266 19.90 -9.87 -15.91
CA ARG A 266 18.71 -10.70 -16.03
C ARG A 266 18.16 -11.13 -14.67
N PHE A 267 16.85 -11.35 -14.60
CA PHE A 267 16.18 -11.95 -13.46
C PHE A 267 15.01 -12.82 -13.92
N GLU A 268 14.61 -13.76 -13.05
CA GLU A 268 13.36 -14.51 -13.17
C GLU A 268 12.62 -14.43 -11.84
N LEU A 269 11.30 -14.22 -11.90
CA LEU A 269 10.45 -14.06 -10.73
C LEU A 269 9.10 -14.75 -10.95
N PRO A 270 8.66 -15.67 -10.07
CA PRO A 270 7.33 -16.27 -10.20
C PRO A 270 6.25 -15.21 -9.99
N SER A 271 5.14 -15.32 -10.71
CA SER A 271 4.02 -14.39 -10.59
C SER A 271 2.69 -15.05 -10.95
N LEU A 272 1.62 -14.56 -10.32
CA LEU A 272 0.27 -14.93 -10.69
C LEU A 272 -0.16 -14.22 -11.99
N PRO A 273 -1.01 -14.85 -12.83
CA PRO A 273 -1.61 -14.19 -13.98
C PRO A 273 -2.35 -12.91 -13.58
N GLY A 274 -2.16 -11.85 -14.37
CA GLY A 274 -2.69 -10.52 -14.10
C GLY A 274 -1.69 -9.42 -14.44
N THR A 275 -2.12 -8.17 -14.29
CA THR A 275 -1.21 -7.02 -14.38
C THR A 275 -0.54 -6.81 -13.04
N VAL A 276 0.79 -6.84 -13.02
CA VAL A 276 1.60 -6.62 -11.82
C VAL A 276 2.59 -5.49 -12.05
N THR A 277 2.96 -4.82 -10.96
CA THR A 277 4.06 -3.85 -10.98
C THR A 277 5.31 -4.53 -10.41
N VAL A 278 6.42 -4.40 -11.12
CA VAL A 278 7.72 -4.94 -10.72
C VAL A 278 8.64 -3.76 -10.40
N ARG A 279 9.28 -3.79 -9.23
CA ARG A 279 10.24 -2.77 -8.79
C ARG A 279 11.63 -3.36 -8.75
N ALA A 280 12.60 -2.67 -9.34
CA ALA A 280 14.01 -2.98 -9.14
C ALA A 280 14.70 -1.88 -8.33
N SER A 281 15.69 -2.27 -7.53
CA SER A 281 16.48 -1.33 -6.72
C SER A 281 17.93 -1.76 -6.61
N ARG A 282 18.85 -0.79 -6.63
CA ARG A 282 20.26 -0.96 -6.29
C ARG A 282 20.73 0.27 -5.52
N GLY A 283 20.75 0.15 -4.19
CA GLY A 283 20.90 1.31 -3.31
C GLY A 283 19.74 2.28 -3.53
N MET A 284 20.05 3.56 -3.78
CA MET A 284 19.03 4.60 -4.03
C MET A 284 18.56 4.68 -5.49
N ALA A 285 19.21 3.96 -6.42
CA ALA A 285 18.74 3.86 -7.80
C ALA A 285 17.56 2.89 -7.86
N GLN A 286 16.43 3.32 -8.41
CA GLN A 286 15.18 2.54 -8.42
C GLN A 286 14.45 2.69 -9.74
N GLY A 287 13.65 1.67 -10.10
CA GLY A 287 12.88 1.64 -11.33
C GLY A 287 11.62 0.81 -11.18
N LEU A 288 10.57 1.17 -11.94
CA LEU A 288 9.29 0.46 -11.98
C LEU A 288 8.98 0.05 -13.42
N ALA A 289 8.36 -1.12 -13.57
CA ALA A 289 7.76 -1.55 -14.82
C ALA A 289 6.46 -2.31 -14.57
N GLN A 290 5.53 -2.25 -15.51
CA GLN A 290 4.32 -3.07 -15.50
C GLN A 290 4.53 -4.32 -16.37
N ALA A 291 4.09 -5.46 -15.88
CA ALA A 291 4.06 -6.71 -16.63
C ALA A 291 2.64 -7.26 -16.65
N SER A 292 2.18 -7.70 -17.83
CA SER A 292 0.93 -8.45 -17.98
C SER A 292 1.26 -9.93 -18.06
N VAL A 293 1.07 -10.62 -16.94
CA VAL A 293 1.36 -12.05 -16.79
C VAL A 293 0.15 -12.85 -17.24
N THR A 294 0.37 -13.85 -18.08
CA THR A 294 -0.66 -14.82 -18.51
C THR A 294 -0.23 -16.22 -18.06
N ASP A 295 -0.76 -17.25 -18.69
CA ASP A 295 -0.24 -18.62 -18.62
C ASP A 295 1.15 -18.77 -19.29
N THR A 296 1.57 -17.80 -20.10
CA THR A 296 2.92 -17.75 -20.67
C THR A 296 3.83 -16.78 -19.91
N PRO A 297 5.16 -17.02 -19.89
CA PRO A 297 6.10 -16.12 -19.24
C PRO A 297 6.06 -14.71 -19.84
N ALA A 298 6.00 -13.68 -18.98
CA ALA A 298 6.09 -12.29 -19.38
C ALA A 298 7.55 -11.84 -19.46
N THR A 299 7.88 -10.93 -20.38
CA THR A 299 9.22 -10.31 -20.45
C THR A 299 9.12 -8.82 -20.16
N VAL A 300 10.01 -8.28 -19.32
CA VAL A 300 10.03 -6.86 -18.95
C VAL A 300 11.46 -6.31 -18.87
N GLU A 301 11.66 -5.06 -19.28
CA GLU A 301 12.88 -4.30 -18.99
C GLU A 301 12.59 -3.25 -17.92
N ILE A 302 13.43 -3.19 -16.88
CA ILE A 302 13.31 -2.21 -15.80
C ILE A 302 14.53 -1.30 -15.88
N ARG A 303 14.31 -0.01 -16.12
CA ARG A 303 15.36 0.99 -16.09
C ARG A 303 15.43 1.61 -14.69
N LEU A 304 16.61 1.57 -14.07
CA LEU A 304 16.88 2.26 -12.81
C LEU A 304 17.18 3.74 -13.11
N ASP A 305 16.41 4.62 -12.49
CA ASP A 305 16.72 6.03 -12.49
C ASP A 305 17.87 6.30 -11.50
N ASP A 306 18.84 7.12 -11.93
CA ASP A 306 19.91 7.63 -11.08
C ASP A 306 19.31 8.38 -9.88
N PRO A 307 19.88 8.19 -8.67
CA PRO A 307 19.37 8.85 -7.48
C PRO A 307 19.58 10.37 -7.54
N VAL A 308 18.77 11.08 -6.76
CA VAL A 308 18.82 12.54 -6.64
C VAL A 308 19.55 12.94 -5.37
N THR A 309 20.23 14.08 -5.41
CA THR A 309 20.90 14.65 -4.23
C THR A 309 20.24 15.95 -3.83
N VAL A 310 19.86 16.08 -2.56
CA VAL A 310 19.32 17.31 -1.99
C VAL A 310 20.26 17.84 -0.92
N ARG A 311 20.65 19.11 -1.04
CA ARG A 311 21.48 19.83 -0.09
C ARG A 311 20.73 21.05 0.43
N GLY A 312 20.90 21.32 1.72
CA GLY A 312 20.16 22.40 2.34
C GLY A 312 20.63 22.77 3.73
N THR A 313 19.91 23.72 4.30
CA THR A 313 20.13 24.26 5.65
C THR A 313 18.82 24.29 6.41
N VAL A 314 18.87 23.92 7.68
CA VAL A 314 17.78 24.16 8.62
C VAL A 314 18.07 25.45 9.37
N VAL A 315 17.10 26.35 9.41
CA VAL A 315 17.21 27.64 10.10
C VAL A 315 16.05 27.85 11.07
N ASP A 316 16.19 28.77 12.01
CA ASP A 316 15.08 29.25 12.83
C ASP A 316 14.34 30.45 12.18
N SER A 317 13.45 31.09 12.94
CA SER A 317 12.67 32.25 12.49
C SER A 317 13.49 33.54 12.35
N ALA A 318 14.64 33.66 13.04
CA ALA A 318 15.61 34.74 12.83
C ALA A 318 16.45 34.50 11.56
N GLY A 319 16.46 33.25 11.08
CA GLY A 319 17.20 32.81 9.92
C GLY A 319 18.58 32.25 10.24
N ASP A 320 18.88 32.04 11.51
CA ASP A 320 20.12 31.44 11.99
C ASP A 320 20.09 29.93 11.81
N ALA A 321 21.22 29.34 11.44
CA ALA A 321 21.32 27.90 11.18
C ALA A 321 21.23 27.09 12.48
N VAL A 322 20.42 26.03 12.48
CA VAL A 322 20.15 25.22 13.69
C VAL A 322 20.81 23.84 13.56
N PRO A 323 21.82 23.53 14.39
CA PRO A 323 22.49 22.22 14.37
C PRO A 323 21.66 21.14 15.07
N ASN A 324 22.00 19.86 14.81
CA ASN A 324 21.40 18.69 15.47
C ASN A 324 19.87 18.61 15.36
N VAL A 325 19.31 19.11 14.27
CA VAL A 325 17.88 19.02 13.97
C VAL A 325 17.63 17.76 13.17
N THR A 326 16.69 16.94 13.61
CA THR A 326 16.27 15.78 12.82
C THR A 326 15.55 16.24 11.55
N VAL A 327 16.06 15.82 10.41
CA VAL A 327 15.38 15.87 9.12
C VAL A 327 14.84 14.50 8.75
N THR A 328 13.58 14.44 8.33
CA THR A 328 12.95 13.26 7.71
C THR A 328 12.77 13.51 6.23
N ALA A 329 13.41 12.67 5.41
CA ALA A 329 13.24 12.65 3.97
C ALA A 329 12.34 11.49 3.55
N LEU A 330 11.39 11.75 2.66
CA LEU A 330 10.52 10.76 2.03
C LEU A 330 10.62 10.95 0.51
N SER A 331 10.80 9.88 -0.26
CA SER A 331 10.66 9.92 -1.72
C SER A 331 9.55 8.99 -2.15
N THR A 332 8.60 9.49 -2.94
CA THR A 332 7.52 8.68 -3.53
C THR A 332 7.81 8.40 -5.00
N ILE A 333 7.82 7.12 -5.37
CA ILE A 333 8.17 6.64 -6.70
C ILE A 333 6.91 6.14 -7.42
N GLY A 334 6.60 6.76 -8.55
CA GLY A 334 5.45 6.43 -9.38
C GLY A 334 4.10 6.66 -8.67
N ALA A 335 3.01 6.36 -9.39
CA ALA A 335 1.65 6.50 -8.87
C ALA A 335 1.29 5.47 -7.79
N ALA A 336 2.10 4.39 -7.65
CA ALA A 336 1.86 3.31 -6.71
C ALA A 336 2.15 3.68 -5.24
N GLY A 337 2.67 4.88 -4.97
CA GLY A 337 2.88 5.35 -3.59
C GLY A 337 4.01 4.62 -2.85
N ILE A 338 4.95 4.03 -3.60
CA ILE A 338 6.12 3.36 -3.03
C ILE A 338 7.02 4.43 -2.41
N ASN A 339 7.31 4.29 -1.11
CA ASN A 339 8.01 5.31 -0.36
C ASN A 339 9.37 4.83 0.17
N GLU A 340 10.41 5.62 -0.08
CA GLU A 340 11.71 5.51 0.58
C GLU A 340 11.79 6.53 1.70
N LYS A 341 12.24 6.14 2.91
CA LYS A 341 12.28 7.03 4.08
C LYS A 341 13.66 7.03 4.71
N GLN A 342 14.22 8.22 4.88
CA GLN A 342 15.47 8.42 5.63
C GLN A 342 15.25 9.42 6.77
N ARG A 343 15.98 9.22 7.87
CA ARG A 343 16.03 10.13 9.02
C ARG A 343 17.49 10.36 9.37
N PHE A 344 17.88 11.61 9.49
CA PHE A 344 19.24 12.03 9.82
C PHE A 344 19.20 13.38 10.53
N ASP A 345 20.28 13.77 11.20
CA ASP A 345 20.35 15.06 11.87
C ASP A 345 21.23 16.05 11.08
N THR A 346 20.94 17.35 11.18
CA THR A 346 21.80 18.39 10.63
C THR A 346 23.15 18.42 11.34
N ASN A 347 24.20 18.82 10.61
CA ASN A 347 25.54 18.94 11.19
C ASN A 347 25.69 20.19 12.09
N ALA A 348 26.91 20.41 12.61
CA ALA A 348 27.23 21.50 13.54
C ALA A 348 26.97 22.92 13.00
N ILE A 349 26.81 23.09 11.69
CA ILE A 349 26.47 24.36 11.04
C ILE A 349 25.05 24.37 10.46
N GLY A 350 24.20 23.45 10.90
CA GLY A 350 22.78 23.37 10.51
C GLY A 350 22.54 22.93 9.07
N THR A 351 23.54 22.37 8.38
CA THR A 351 23.41 21.93 6.99
C THR A 351 23.16 20.43 6.87
N PHE A 352 22.62 20.01 5.73
CA PHE A 352 22.41 18.60 5.40
C PHE A 352 22.65 18.29 3.93
N GLU A 353 22.94 17.02 3.65
CA GLU A 353 22.97 16.42 2.33
C GLU A 353 22.33 15.03 2.40
N VAL A 354 21.39 14.74 1.50
CA VAL A 354 20.72 13.45 1.41
C VAL A 354 20.64 12.98 -0.03
N THR A 355 20.84 11.68 -0.24
CA THR A 355 20.62 11.02 -1.54
C THR A 355 19.33 10.21 -1.46
N MET A 356 18.40 10.43 -2.39
CA MET A 356 17.09 9.77 -2.43
C MET A 356 16.82 9.17 -3.80
N PRO A 357 15.88 8.22 -3.95
CA PRO A 357 15.37 7.85 -5.26
C PRO A 357 14.73 9.05 -5.98
N ALA A 358 14.85 9.09 -7.31
CA ALA A 358 14.15 10.06 -8.14
C ALA A 358 12.63 9.95 -7.98
N GLY A 359 11.92 11.07 -8.00
CA GLY A 359 10.49 11.14 -7.72
C GLY A 359 10.09 12.38 -6.94
N HIS A 360 8.94 12.32 -6.27
CA HIS A 360 8.50 13.39 -5.37
C HIS A 360 9.24 13.28 -4.04
N VAL A 361 10.21 14.17 -3.82
CA VAL A 361 10.96 14.25 -2.57
C VAL A 361 10.26 15.21 -1.63
N ARG A 362 10.04 14.75 -0.40
CA ARG A 362 9.52 15.53 0.72
C ARG A 362 10.54 15.58 1.84
N LEU A 363 10.79 16.78 2.37
CA LEU A 363 11.66 17.00 3.53
C LEU A 363 10.88 17.71 4.65
N GLU A 364 11.10 17.27 5.89
CA GLU A 364 10.62 17.95 7.10
C GLU A 364 11.71 17.98 8.17
N ALA A 365 11.89 19.10 8.85
CA ALA A 365 12.79 19.25 9.99
C ALA A 365 12.00 19.33 11.31
N ARG A 366 12.51 18.71 12.37
CA ARG A 366 11.96 18.76 13.74
C ARG A 366 13.08 18.86 14.77
N GLY A 367 12.97 19.83 15.68
CA GLY A 367 13.95 20.08 16.73
C GLY A 367 13.46 21.14 17.72
N ALA A 368 13.84 21.03 18.99
CA ALA A 368 13.48 21.99 20.05
C ALA A 368 11.98 22.30 20.17
N GLY A 369 11.10 21.30 19.93
CA GLY A 369 9.65 21.50 19.94
C GLY A 369 9.08 22.26 18.73
N MET A 370 9.93 22.64 17.78
CA MET A 370 9.57 23.30 16.54
C MET A 370 9.57 22.31 15.37
N ARG A 371 8.86 22.68 14.31
CA ARG A 371 8.74 21.89 13.08
C ARG A 371 8.75 22.81 11.86
N SER A 372 9.41 22.38 10.78
CA SER A 372 9.33 23.11 9.51
C SER A 372 8.06 22.74 8.74
N PRO A 373 7.55 23.64 7.88
CA PRO A 373 6.69 23.25 6.78
C PRO A 373 7.38 22.18 5.92
N ALA A 374 6.58 21.33 5.29
CA ALA A 374 7.10 20.30 4.41
C ALA A 374 7.54 20.91 3.08
N TRP A 375 8.81 20.72 2.74
CA TRP A 375 9.29 21.03 1.40
C TRP A 375 9.00 19.84 0.48
N VAL A 376 8.38 20.09 -0.69
CA VAL A 376 8.02 19.05 -1.66
C VAL A 376 8.40 19.49 -3.07
N GLU A 377 9.19 18.68 -3.77
CA GLU A 377 9.56 18.93 -5.17
C GLU A 377 9.64 17.60 -5.93
N TYR A 378 9.29 17.60 -7.22
CA TYR A 378 9.61 16.48 -8.11
C TYR A 378 11.04 16.64 -8.62
N LEU A 379 11.89 15.65 -8.35
CA LEU A 379 13.27 15.61 -8.83
C LEU A 379 13.45 14.46 -9.81
N GLY A 380 13.87 14.78 -11.03
CA GLY A 380 14.14 13.81 -12.09
C GLY A 380 15.43 13.02 -11.87
N SER A 381 15.62 11.94 -12.63
CA SER A 381 16.81 11.08 -12.54
C SER A 381 18.13 11.86 -12.58
N GLY A 382 18.99 11.63 -11.58
CA GLY A 382 20.30 12.28 -11.44
C GLY A 382 20.26 13.77 -11.11
N GLN A 383 19.07 14.35 -10.91
CA GLN A 383 18.93 15.76 -10.57
C GLN A 383 19.54 16.05 -9.20
N ARG A 384 20.17 17.22 -9.10
CA ARG A 384 20.66 17.78 -7.86
C ARG A 384 19.86 19.02 -7.49
N ARG A 385 19.50 19.13 -6.22
CA ARG A 385 18.84 20.30 -5.65
C ARG A 385 19.70 20.87 -4.52
N ASP A 386 20.31 22.02 -4.79
CA ASP A 386 21.05 22.79 -3.79
C ASP A 386 20.15 23.86 -3.15
N ASP A 387 20.65 24.47 -2.08
CA ASP A 387 20.04 25.63 -1.39
C ASP A 387 18.62 25.41 -0.87
N VAL A 388 18.27 24.18 -0.48
CA VAL A 388 16.99 23.92 0.19
C VAL A 388 17.03 24.52 1.61
N ARG A 389 16.12 25.44 1.91
CA ARG A 389 15.99 26.05 3.23
C ARG A 389 14.76 25.52 3.95
N LEU A 390 14.96 24.88 5.11
CA LEU A 390 13.88 24.44 6.00
C LEU A 390 13.84 25.36 7.22
N THR A 391 12.78 26.16 7.35
CA THR A 391 12.63 27.08 8.49
C THR A 391 11.83 26.40 9.59
N LEU A 392 12.43 26.23 10.76
CA LEU A 392 11.74 25.80 11.97
C LEU A 392 10.80 26.92 12.45
N ALA A 393 9.54 26.56 12.65
CA ALA A 393 8.55 27.44 13.24
C ALA A 393 7.90 26.75 14.44
N GLU A 394 7.40 27.57 15.36
CA GLU A 394 6.50 27.08 16.41
C GLU A 394 5.25 26.49 15.76
N GLU A 395 4.78 25.37 16.31
CA GLU A 395 3.56 24.77 15.81
C GLU A 395 2.35 25.61 16.23
N GLN A 396 1.52 25.96 15.26
CA GLN A 396 0.24 26.62 15.45
C GLN A 396 -0.82 25.59 15.81
N VAL A 397 -1.66 25.93 16.79
CA VAL A 397 -2.77 25.06 17.22
C VAL A 397 -4.01 25.40 16.41
N LEU A 398 -4.41 24.50 15.52
CA LEU A 398 -5.67 24.57 14.81
C LEU A 398 -6.77 23.93 15.65
N ARG A 399 -7.85 24.67 15.86
CA ARG A 399 -9.02 24.23 16.63
C ARG A 399 -10.23 24.06 15.72
N GLY A 400 -11.05 23.07 16.04
CA GLY A 400 -12.34 22.89 15.40
C GLY A 400 -13.28 22.04 16.23
N LYS A 401 -14.53 21.94 15.77
CA LYS A 401 -15.58 21.12 16.36
C LYS A 401 -16.28 20.29 15.30
N VAL A 402 -16.46 19.01 15.59
CA VAL A 402 -17.29 18.12 14.79
C VAL A 402 -18.64 17.97 15.49
N VAL A 403 -19.70 18.29 14.75
CA VAL A 403 -21.08 18.21 15.24
C VAL A 403 -21.97 17.48 14.25
N THR A 404 -23.11 16.98 14.71
CA THR A 404 -24.21 16.50 13.87
C THR A 404 -25.00 17.68 13.28
N PRO A 405 -25.95 17.46 12.34
CA PRO A 405 -26.77 18.53 11.75
C PRO A 405 -27.64 19.28 12.76
N ASP A 406 -28.10 18.61 13.81
CA ASP A 406 -28.82 19.18 14.97
C ASP A 406 -27.88 19.88 15.98
N GLY A 407 -26.58 19.86 15.72
CA GLY A 407 -25.58 20.59 16.50
C GLY A 407 -25.03 19.85 17.72
N LEU A 408 -25.36 18.56 17.89
CA LEU A 408 -24.77 17.74 18.95
C LEU A 408 -23.30 17.46 18.65
N ALA A 409 -22.48 17.45 19.69
CA ALA A 409 -21.07 17.09 19.60
C ALA A 409 -20.87 15.64 19.12
N VAL A 410 -19.91 15.42 18.23
CA VAL A 410 -19.49 14.07 17.83
C VAL A 410 -18.15 13.75 18.49
N ALA A 411 -18.18 12.97 19.56
CA ALA A 411 -16.99 12.49 20.27
C ALA A 411 -16.31 11.32 19.55
N GLY A 412 -14.99 11.20 19.65
CA GLY A 412 -14.24 10.08 19.10
C GLY A 412 -14.12 10.05 17.56
N ALA A 413 -14.53 11.11 16.86
CA ALA A 413 -14.34 11.25 15.43
C ALA A 413 -12.85 11.42 15.12
N ARG A 414 -12.33 10.68 14.14
CA ARG A 414 -10.97 10.83 13.64
C ARG A 414 -10.94 11.96 12.63
N VAL A 415 -10.19 13.02 12.95
CA VAL A 415 -10.00 14.19 12.10
C VAL A 415 -8.60 14.12 11.50
N ARG A 416 -8.52 14.17 10.17
CA ARG A 416 -7.26 14.19 9.42
C ARG A 416 -7.19 15.44 8.56
N LEU A 417 -6.21 16.29 8.81
CA LEU A 417 -5.87 17.44 7.95
C LEU A 417 -4.83 16.96 6.94
N VAL A 418 -5.13 17.08 5.64
CA VAL A 418 -4.24 16.67 4.55
C VAL A 418 -3.78 17.89 3.76
N SER A 419 -2.47 18.10 3.71
CA SER A 419 -1.77 19.00 2.78
C SER A 419 -0.63 18.22 2.11
N ALA A 420 0.59 18.80 2.02
CA ALA A 420 1.80 18.06 1.70
C ALA A 420 2.09 16.92 2.70
N VAL A 421 1.60 17.08 3.94
CA VAL A 421 1.61 16.07 5.00
C VAL A 421 0.25 15.93 5.65
N SER A 422 0.05 14.82 6.37
CA SER A 422 -1.16 14.59 7.14
C SER A 422 -0.94 14.81 8.62
N PHE A 423 -1.92 15.43 9.27
CA PHE A 423 -2.00 15.58 10.72
C PHE A 423 -3.30 14.95 11.20
N ASP A 424 -3.26 14.24 12.32
CA ASP A 424 -4.39 13.49 12.87
C ASP A 424 -4.75 13.99 14.27
N ALA A 425 -6.04 14.04 14.57
CA ALA A 425 -6.60 14.26 15.91
C ALA A 425 -7.85 13.40 16.11
N ILE A 426 -8.28 13.31 17.37
CA ILE A 426 -9.52 12.67 17.78
C ILE A 426 -10.35 13.72 18.51
N THR A 427 -11.65 13.80 18.22
CA THR A 427 -12.52 14.73 18.91
C THR A 427 -12.79 14.31 20.36
N ALA A 428 -12.78 15.28 21.27
CA ALA A 428 -13.16 15.13 22.66
C ALA A 428 -14.68 14.93 22.82
N SER A 429 -15.15 14.77 24.06
CA SER A 429 -16.57 14.53 24.38
C SER A 429 -17.50 15.67 23.94
N ASP A 430 -17.01 16.90 23.86
CA ASP A 430 -17.72 18.07 23.36
C ASP A 430 -17.55 18.28 21.84
N GLY A 431 -16.96 17.30 21.14
CA GLY A 431 -16.73 17.33 19.70
C GLY A 431 -15.57 18.21 19.27
N SER A 432 -14.89 18.88 20.22
CA SER A 432 -13.72 19.72 19.92
C SER A 432 -12.50 18.87 19.55
N PHE A 433 -11.61 19.41 18.73
CA PHE A 433 -10.31 18.83 18.46
C PHE A 433 -9.26 19.94 18.35
N GLU A 434 -8.02 19.58 18.66
CA GLU A 434 -6.85 20.42 18.44
C GLU A 434 -5.82 19.67 17.60
N VAL A 435 -5.23 20.33 16.61
CA VAL A 435 -4.16 19.79 15.77
C VAL A 435 -3.02 20.81 15.72
N LYS A 436 -1.80 20.37 16.04
CA LYS A 436 -0.59 21.18 15.90
C LYS A 436 -0.04 21.08 14.48
N VAL A 437 0.16 22.22 13.83
CA VAL A 437 0.70 22.31 12.46
C VAL A 437 1.84 23.33 12.39
N PRO A 438 2.86 23.14 11.56
CA PRO A 438 3.95 24.11 11.41
C PRO A 438 3.52 25.39 10.68
N GLU A 439 2.45 25.34 9.88
CA GLU A 439 1.96 26.46 9.09
C GLU A 439 0.45 26.34 8.83
N VAL A 440 -0.23 27.47 8.74
CA VAL A 440 -1.63 27.54 8.32
C VAL A 440 -1.69 27.68 6.81
N VAL A 441 -2.00 26.58 6.13
CA VAL A 441 -2.19 26.51 4.67
C VAL A 441 -3.61 26.01 4.36
N SER A 442 -3.94 25.87 3.07
CA SER A 442 -5.15 25.16 2.65
C SER A 442 -5.06 23.69 3.03
N TYR A 443 -6.04 23.19 3.78
CA TYR A 443 -6.13 21.79 4.21
C TYR A 443 -7.36 21.11 3.63
N LEU A 444 -7.19 19.87 3.17
CA LEU A 444 -8.30 18.95 2.99
C LEU A 444 -8.57 18.23 4.32
N VAL A 445 -9.64 18.62 5.00
CA VAL A 445 -10.06 18.03 6.26
C VAL A 445 -10.93 16.82 5.98
N LYS A 446 -10.54 15.66 6.49
CA LYS A 446 -11.31 14.41 6.44
C LYS A 446 -11.72 14.02 7.85
N VAL A 447 -13.01 13.85 8.07
CA VAL A 447 -13.56 13.37 9.35
C VAL A 447 -14.16 11.99 9.13
N LYS A 448 -13.80 11.03 9.98
CA LYS A 448 -14.35 9.67 9.98
C LYS A 448 -14.85 9.30 11.36
N HIS A 449 -16.08 8.80 11.42
CA HIS A 449 -16.72 8.30 12.63
C HIS A 449 -17.70 7.15 12.27
N SER A 450 -18.14 6.36 13.24
CA SER A 450 -19.15 5.31 12.98
C SER A 450 -20.49 5.88 12.54
N ALA A 451 -20.82 7.10 12.99
CA ALA A 451 -22.06 7.78 12.64
C ALA A 451 -22.03 8.39 11.23
N GLY A 452 -20.86 8.69 10.65
CA GLY A 452 -20.77 9.42 9.38
C GLY A 452 -19.34 9.73 8.96
N ASN A 453 -19.21 10.33 7.77
CA ASN A 453 -17.94 10.85 7.27
C ASN A 453 -18.12 12.28 6.69
N LEU A 454 -17.02 13.02 6.54
CA LEU A 454 -17.02 14.34 5.91
C LEU A 454 -15.66 14.56 5.23
N GLN A 455 -15.67 15.24 4.07
CA GLN A 455 -14.46 15.75 3.45
C GLN A 455 -14.65 17.19 2.98
N ARG A 456 -13.88 18.14 3.55
CA ARG A 456 -14.02 19.58 3.22
C ARG A 456 -12.65 20.24 3.02
N ARG A 457 -12.51 21.06 1.99
CA ARG A 457 -11.36 21.95 1.83
C ARG A 457 -11.54 23.20 2.69
N VAL A 458 -10.52 23.57 3.45
CA VAL A 458 -10.46 24.78 4.28
C VAL A 458 -9.26 25.59 3.81
N ASP A 459 -9.49 26.64 3.03
CA ASP A 459 -8.41 27.42 2.39
C ASP A 459 -7.77 28.43 3.35
N ALA A 460 -8.55 28.95 4.30
CA ALA A 460 -8.07 29.79 5.38
C ALA A 460 -8.69 29.27 6.67
N TRP A 461 -7.85 28.81 7.59
CA TRP A 461 -8.33 28.39 8.91
C TRP A 461 -8.64 29.62 9.75
N ASN A 462 -9.83 29.71 10.32
CA ASN A 462 -10.13 30.76 11.27
C ASN A 462 -9.35 30.54 12.58
N VAL A 463 -8.15 31.11 12.70
CA VAL A 463 -7.30 30.94 13.90
C VAL A 463 -7.96 31.54 15.15
N ALA A 464 -8.88 32.49 14.97
CA ALA A 464 -9.63 33.12 16.07
C ALA A 464 -10.93 32.38 16.44
N GLY A 465 -11.34 31.33 15.71
CA GLY A 465 -12.63 30.68 15.90
C GLY A 465 -12.60 29.15 15.78
N ASP A 466 -13.58 28.50 16.39
CA ASP A 466 -13.74 27.04 16.28
C ASP A 466 -14.27 26.70 14.87
N GLU A 467 -13.41 26.22 13.97
CA GLU A 467 -13.83 25.68 12.67
C GLU A 467 -14.87 24.58 12.87
N ARG A 468 -16.08 24.78 12.33
CA ARG A 468 -17.20 23.84 12.53
C ARG A 468 -17.35 22.90 11.34
N PHE A 469 -17.37 21.61 11.64
CA PHE A 469 -17.53 20.52 10.70
C PHE A 469 -18.83 19.77 11.01
N VAL A 470 -19.79 19.81 10.09
CA VAL A 470 -21.07 19.11 10.25
C VAL A 470 -20.94 17.72 9.65
N LEU A 471 -20.96 16.70 10.51
CA LEU A 471 -20.92 15.30 10.13
C LEU A 471 -22.33 14.84 9.76
N LEU A 472 -22.56 14.59 8.46
CA LEU A 472 -23.83 14.04 8.01
C LEU A 472 -23.89 12.56 8.43
N PRO A 473 -24.94 12.13 9.14
CA PRO A 473 -25.04 10.75 9.55
C PRO A 473 -25.26 9.85 8.33
N PHE A 474 -24.70 8.64 8.37
CA PHE A 474 -24.94 7.67 7.32
C PHE A 474 -26.42 7.32 7.21
N GLY A 475 -26.92 7.25 5.98
CA GLY A 475 -28.24 6.71 5.68
C GLY A 475 -28.23 5.18 5.64
N SER A 476 -29.39 4.64 5.32
CA SER A 476 -29.53 3.27 4.84
C SER A 476 -30.34 3.27 3.55
N LEU A 477 -30.03 2.33 2.66
CA LEU A 477 -30.77 2.11 1.42
C LEU A 477 -31.31 0.69 1.40
N GLU A 478 -32.61 0.54 1.21
CA GLU A 478 -33.28 -0.74 0.99
C GLU A 478 -33.77 -0.79 -0.46
N ILE A 479 -33.24 -1.76 -1.22
CA ILE A 479 -33.76 -2.11 -2.54
C ILE A 479 -34.81 -3.21 -2.36
N LYS A 480 -36.08 -2.91 -2.64
CA LYS A 480 -37.17 -3.91 -2.61
C LYS A 480 -37.36 -4.51 -3.99
N ALA A 481 -36.93 -5.75 -4.16
CA ALA A 481 -36.98 -6.43 -5.44
C ALA A 481 -38.32 -7.13 -5.65
N GLN A 482 -38.88 -6.98 -6.86
CA GLN A 482 -40.06 -7.68 -7.32
C GLN A 482 -39.69 -8.56 -8.52
N ASN A 483 -40.19 -9.80 -8.52
CA ASN A 483 -39.94 -10.80 -9.56
C ASN A 483 -38.46 -11.20 -9.72
N ALA A 484 -37.63 -11.11 -8.67
CA ALA A 484 -36.23 -11.52 -8.76
C ALA A 484 -36.10 -13.02 -9.08
N GLY A 485 -35.17 -13.37 -9.98
CA GLY A 485 -34.89 -14.76 -10.36
C GLY A 485 -34.00 -15.52 -9.37
N GLY A 486 -33.43 -14.82 -8.39
CA GLY A 486 -32.57 -15.35 -7.35
C GLY A 486 -32.06 -14.21 -6.46
N ASP A 487 -30.88 -14.39 -5.87
CA ASP A 487 -30.24 -13.34 -5.09
C ASP A 487 -30.10 -12.04 -5.88
N VAL A 488 -30.26 -10.91 -5.20
CA VAL A 488 -30.16 -9.58 -5.79
C VAL A 488 -28.77 -9.02 -5.50
N THR A 489 -28.14 -8.48 -6.54
CA THR A 489 -26.84 -7.80 -6.45
C THR A 489 -27.03 -6.33 -6.82
N LEU A 490 -26.61 -5.44 -5.93
CA LEU A 490 -26.58 -3.99 -6.11
C LEU A 490 -25.14 -3.55 -6.32
N SER A 491 -24.83 -2.95 -7.48
CA SER A 491 -23.54 -2.35 -7.78
C SER A 491 -23.67 -0.83 -7.85
N ILE A 492 -22.75 -0.10 -7.22
CA ILE A 492 -22.69 1.36 -7.31
C ILE A 492 -21.94 1.75 -8.59
N ASP A 493 -22.62 2.46 -9.50
CA ASP A 493 -22.04 2.91 -10.77
C ASP A 493 -21.41 4.30 -10.65
N ALA A 494 -22.03 5.21 -9.89
CA ALA A 494 -21.54 6.56 -9.63
C ALA A 494 -22.07 7.11 -8.31
N PHE A 495 -21.33 8.03 -7.70
CA PHE A 495 -21.71 8.70 -6.46
C PHE A 495 -21.32 10.18 -6.47
N VAL A 496 -22.29 11.04 -6.15
CA VAL A 496 -22.11 12.47 -5.90
C VAL A 496 -22.47 12.76 -4.44
N PRO A 497 -21.48 13.07 -3.59
CA PRO A 497 -21.71 13.34 -2.16
C PRO A 497 -22.59 14.56 -1.90
N ALA A 498 -23.40 14.51 -0.85
CA ALA A 498 -24.26 15.63 -0.44
C ALA A 498 -23.48 16.88 0.00
N ASP A 499 -22.21 16.74 0.37
CA ASP A 499 -21.33 17.85 0.76
C ASP A 499 -20.79 18.68 -0.42
N GLY A 500 -21.12 18.29 -1.66
CA GLY A 500 -20.71 19.01 -2.86
C GLY A 500 -19.26 18.79 -3.28
N SER A 501 -18.56 17.80 -2.71
CA SER A 501 -17.15 17.48 -3.03
C SER A 501 -16.89 16.97 -4.46
N GLY A 502 -17.88 17.07 -5.36
CA GLY A 502 -17.82 16.59 -6.74
C GLY A 502 -18.06 15.08 -6.86
N ALA A 503 -18.36 14.61 -8.07
CA ALA A 503 -18.54 13.19 -8.33
C ALA A 503 -17.27 12.41 -7.99
N ARG A 504 -17.40 11.32 -7.22
CA ARG A 504 -16.31 10.39 -6.92
C ARG A 504 -16.50 9.11 -7.73
N PRO A 505 -15.42 8.45 -8.18
CA PRO A 505 -15.55 7.07 -8.65
C PRO A 505 -16.15 6.24 -7.51
N PRO A 506 -17.08 5.31 -7.82
CA PRO A 506 -17.64 4.45 -6.79
C PRO A 506 -16.48 3.72 -6.09
N ALA A 507 -16.46 3.73 -4.75
CA ALA A 507 -15.73 2.67 -4.07
C ALA A 507 -16.37 1.37 -4.57
N GLU A 508 -15.59 0.46 -5.15
CA GLU A 508 -16.12 -0.81 -5.69
C GLU A 508 -16.86 -1.55 -4.57
N ALA A 509 -18.16 -1.32 -4.50
CA ALA A 509 -19.03 -1.84 -3.46
C ALA A 509 -20.19 -2.52 -4.18
N SER A 510 -20.12 -3.85 -4.19
CA SER A 510 -21.21 -4.70 -4.62
C SER A 510 -21.85 -5.32 -3.38
N TYR A 511 -23.13 -5.09 -3.21
CA TYR A 511 -23.90 -5.64 -2.09
C TYR A 511 -24.79 -6.76 -2.62
N LYS A 512 -24.82 -7.89 -1.91
CA LYS A 512 -25.65 -9.04 -2.26
C LYS A 512 -26.67 -9.29 -1.17
N GLY A 513 -27.91 -9.54 -1.56
CA GLY A 513 -29.02 -9.83 -0.65
C GLY A 513 -29.95 -10.91 -1.21
N PRO A 514 -30.92 -11.37 -0.40
CA PRO A 514 -31.89 -12.38 -0.81
C PRO A 514 -32.78 -11.89 -1.98
N PRO A 515 -33.61 -12.77 -2.58
CA PRO A 515 -34.51 -12.39 -3.66
C PRO A 515 -35.50 -11.26 -3.34
N ALA A 516 -35.82 -11.05 -2.06
CA ALA A 516 -36.69 -9.96 -1.62
C ALA A 516 -36.04 -8.57 -1.76
N GLY A 517 -34.71 -8.50 -1.83
CA GLY A 517 -34.02 -7.22 -1.86
C GLY A 517 -32.62 -7.21 -1.27
N VAL A 518 -32.04 -6.01 -1.22
CA VAL A 518 -30.72 -5.75 -0.63
C VAL A 518 -30.84 -4.58 0.32
N VAL A 519 -30.30 -4.72 1.53
CA VAL A 519 -30.15 -3.62 2.48
C VAL A 519 -28.69 -3.21 2.51
N VAL A 520 -28.42 -1.94 2.22
CA VAL A 520 -27.11 -1.31 2.35
C VAL A 520 -27.11 -0.47 3.62
N PRO A 521 -26.55 -1.00 4.73
CA PRO A 521 -26.37 -0.20 5.93
C PRO A 521 -25.24 0.82 5.72
N THR A 522 -25.29 1.92 6.47
CA THR A 522 -24.18 2.90 6.58
C THR A 522 -23.71 3.49 5.25
N ILE A 523 -24.65 3.95 4.42
CA ILE A 523 -24.33 4.58 3.13
C ILE A 523 -24.17 6.09 3.28
N GLU A 524 -23.16 6.68 2.63
CA GLU A 524 -22.86 8.11 2.69
C GLU A 524 -24.01 8.92 2.05
N PRO A 525 -24.49 10.01 2.66
CA PRO A 525 -25.52 10.82 2.04
C PRO A 525 -25.08 11.43 0.71
N GLY A 526 -25.94 11.38 -0.30
CA GLY A 526 -25.70 11.95 -1.62
C GLY A 526 -26.58 11.35 -2.71
N THR A 527 -26.18 11.57 -3.96
CA THR A 527 -26.88 11.09 -5.15
C THR A 527 -26.11 9.93 -5.77
N TYR A 528 -26.79 8.82 -6.02
CA TYR A 528 -26.20 7.59 -6.49
C TYR A 528 -26.81 7.14 -7.81
N ASP A 529 -25.95 6.57 -8.65
CA ASP A 529 -26.38 5.69 -9.73
C ASP A 529 -26.05 4.25 -9.35
N PHE A 530 -27.00 3.36 -9.57
CA PHE A 530 -26.86 1.94 -9.26
C PHE A 530 -27.21 1.08 -10.47
N THR A 531 -26.61 -0.11 -10.52
CA THR A 531 -27.10 -1.23 -11.32
C THR A 531 -27.54 -2.33 -10.38
N VAL A 532 -28.81 -2.74 -10.49
CA VAL A 532 -29.38 -3.87 -9.74
C VAL A 532 -29.52 -5.06 -10.69
N SER A 533 -29.02 -6.22 -10.29
CA SER A 533 -29.05 -7.43 -11.10
C SER A 533 -29.42 -8.66 -10.29
N THR A 534 -29.97 -9.67 -10.95
CA THR A 534 -30.30 -10.98 -10.37
C THR A 534 -30.25 -12.04 -11.48
N PRO A 535 -29.89 -13.30 -11.20
CA PRO A 535 -29.75 -14.33 -12.23
C PRO A 535 -31.02 -14.51 -13.08
N GLY A 536 -30.84 -14.66 -14.40
CA GLY A 536 -31.94 -14.89 -15.34
C GLY A 536 -32.84 -13.67 -15.62
N MET A 537 -32.53 -12.50 -15.06
CA MET A 537 -33.28 -11.26 -15.27
C MET A 537 -32.43 -10.16 -15.91
N LYS A 538 -33.06 -9.22 -16.60
CA LYS A 538 -32.39 -8.06 -17.19
C LYS A 538 -31.94 -7.10 -16.07
N PRO A 539 -30.67 -6.64 -16.05
CA PRO A 539 -30.23 -5.65 -15.07
C PRO A 539 -31.01 -4.33 -15.17
N VAL A 540 -31.31 -3.73 -14.02
CA VAL A 540 -32.05 -2.47 -13.89
C VAL A 540 -31.08 -1.37 -13.44
N ALA A 541 -30.92 -0.33 -14.27
CA ALA A 541 -30.15 0.85 -13.90
C ALA A 541 -31.06 1.86 -13.17
N LEU A 542 -30.65 2.26 -11.97
CA LEU A 542 -31.28 3.33 -11.19
C LEU A 542 -30.36 4.55 -11.27
N ARG A 543 -30.89 5.69 -11.70
CA ARG A 543 -30.11 6.93 -11.87
C ARG A 543 -30.61 8.01 -10.92
N GLY A 544 -29.69 8.75 -10.32
CA GLY A 544 -30.03 9.89 -9.47
C GLY A 544 -30.75 9.56 -8.17
N VAL A 545 -30.53 8.37 -7.60
CA VAL A 545 -31.14 7.97 -6.33
C VAL A 545 -30.54 8.81 -5.20
N VAL A 546 -31.36 9.65 -4.59
CA VAL A 546 -30.94 10.48 -3.46
C VAL A 546 -31.06 9.67 -2.18
N VAL A 547 -29.95 9.51 -1.48
CA VAL A 547 -29.89 8.88 -0.16
C VAL A 547 -29.53 9.96 0.85
N GLY A 548 -30.44 10.22 1.79
CA GLY A 548 -30.21 11.15 2.90
C GLY A 548 -29.68 10.46 4.15
N SER A 549 -29.82 11.13 5.29
CA SER A 549 -29.60 10.54 6.61
C SER A 549 -30.72 9.58 7.05
N ALA A 550 -31.92 9.73 6.48
CA ALA A 550 -33.04 8.84 6.74
C ALA A 550 -32.98 7.59 5.84
N PRO A 551 -33.49 6.43 6.31
CA PRO A 551 -33.65 5.25 5.49
C PRO A 551 -34.41 5.54 4.19
N SER A 552 -33.84 5.12 3.06
CA SER A 552 -34.44 5.26 1.73
C SER A 552 -34.85 3.88 1.22
N VAL A 553 -36.06 3.76 0.68
CA VAL A 553 -36.58 2.50 0.13
C VAL A 553 -36.86 2.69 -1.35
N VAL A 554 -36.22 1.88 -2.21
CA VAL A 554 -36.38 1.96 -3.67
C VAL A 554 -36.95 0.64 -4.19
N PRO A 555 -38.18 0.63 -4.73
CA PRO A 555 -38.74 -0.56 -5.35
C PRO A 555 -38.11 -0.79 -6.74
N VAL A 556 -37.79 -2.04 -7.05
CA VAL A 556 -37.20 -2.47 -8.32
C VAL A 556 -37.94 -3.69 -8.85
N ALA A 557 -38.56 -3.57 -10.02
CA ALA A 557 -39.19 -4.68 -10.71
C ALA A 557 -38.27 -5.23 -11.80
N PHE A 558 -38.04 -6.54 -11.80
CA PHE A 558 -37.22 -7.21 -12.80
C PHE A 558 -38.05 -7.75 -13.96
N GLU A 559 -37.54 -7.57 -15.17
CA GLU A 559 -38.07 -8.20 -16.39
C GLU A 559 -37.27 -9.47 -16.71
N LYS A 560 -37.98 -10.57 -17.01
CA LYS A 560 -37.32 -11.81 -17.44
C LYS A 560 -36.50 -11.55 -18.70
N LEU A 561 -35.31 -12.14 -18.75
CA LEU A 561 -34.53 -12.15 -19.98
C LEU A 561 -35.31 -12.94 -21.03
N GLY A 562 -35.91 -12.25 -22.01
CA GLY A 562 -36.46 -12.90 -23.19
C GLY A 562 -35.37 -13.73 -23.89
N ALA A 563 -35.75 -14.85 -24.49
CA ALA A 563 -34.82 -15.83 -25.09
C ALA A 563 -33.85 -15.25 -26.16
N ALA A 564 -34.05 -14.00 -26.59
CA ALA A 564 -33.24 -13.31 -27.58
C ALA A 564 -32.18 -12.34 -27.01
N TRP A 565 -32.07 -12.18 -25.68
CA TRP A 565 -31.09 -11.25 -25.11
C TRP A 565 -29.71 -11.89 -25.00
N LEU A 566 -28.84 -11.56 -25.95
CA LEU A 566 -27.40 -11.74 -25.80
C LEU A 566 -26.88 -10.53 -24.99
N PRO A 567 -26.08 -10.73 -23.93
CA PRO A 567 -25.44 -9.62 -23.25
C PRO A 567 -24.66 -8.81 -24.28
N PRO A 568 -24.70 -7.46 -24.21
CA PRO A 568 -23.87 -6.65 -25.08
C PRO A 568 -22.43 -7.13 -24.88
N ARG A 569 -21.83 -7.71 -25.94
CA ARG A 569 -20.40 -8.03 -25.94
C ARG A 569 -19.72 -6.75 -25.48
N ARG A 570 -18.91 -6.82 -24.41
CA ARG A 570 -18.07 -5.69 -23.98
C ARG A 570 -17.24 -5.28 -25.19
N GLY A 571 -17.75 -4.31 -25.95
CA GLY A 571 -17.04 -3.75 -27.08
C GLY A 571 -15.82 -3.08 -26.49
N ALA A 572 -14.64 -3.49 -26.94
CA ALA A 572 -13.41 -2.78 -26.65
C ALA A 572 -13.68 -1.29 -26.86
N THR A 573 -13.53 -0.49 -25.81
CA THR A 573 -13.62 0.97 -25.87
C THR A 573 -12.47 1.45 -26.76
N THR A 574 -12.71 1.52 -28.08
CA THR A 574 -11.85 2.27 -28.98
C THR A 574 -11.99 3.73 -28.58
N ARG A 575 -11.01 4.24 -27.82
CA ARG A 575 -10.79 5.67 -27.64
C ARG A 575 -10.67 6.28 -29.03
N ARG A 576 -11.70 6.99 -29.50
CA ARG A 576 -11.56 7.93 -30.61
C ARG A 576 -10.61 9.02 -30.12
N ALA A 577 -9.47 9.17 -30.81
CA ALA A 577 -8.60 10.32 -30.66
C ALA A 577 -9.42 11.60 -30.93
N GLN A 578 -9.40 12.55 -29.99
CA GLN A 578 -9.79 13.92 -30.27
C GLN A 578 -8.73 14.53 -31.21
N PRO A 579 -9.10 15.17 -32.33
CA PRO A 579 -8.15 15.93 -33.12
C PRO A 579 -7.71 17.18 -32.35
N CYS A 580 -6.41 17.51 -32.48
CA CYS A 580 -5.73 18.65 -31.88
C CYS A 580 -6.32 20.00 -32.27
#